data_AF-A0A2P6PPZ3-F1
#
_entry.id   AF-A0A2P6PPZ3-F1
#
_cell.length_a   1.000
_cell.length_b   1.000
_cell.length_c   1.000
_cell.angle_alpha   90.00
_cell.angle_beta   90.00
_cell.angle_gamma   90.00
#
_symmetry.space_group_name_H-M   'P 1'
#
loop_
_entity.id
_entity.type
_entity.pdbx_description
1 polymer ?
#
loop_
_entity_poly.entity_id
_entity_poly.type
_entity_poly.pdbx_seq_one_letter_code
_entity_poly.pdbx_strand_id
1 'polypeptide(L)'
;MVLCKHVLKSAADSAFLLRRGLYSSSSVSTNGVVTRASELVKSGRNRAYPVDTLALVRGLEAKGVPTDHAEAITSAITGVSTDSLENVNQLQRTVMLQEAKLSKFEAEVKSLQEHHFSMLTRETEKLQSIIDKMRSELRYELDKVAAGSRLDLNLEKGRMRDEFSNQNAETANLTNKLDREIQAVKALVEMGKYEVIKYCIGTLVSMTAVGIAVLRIIMN
;
A
#
# COMPACT_ATOMS: atom_id res chain seq x y z
N MET A 1 8.64 -21.00 15.50
CA MET A 1 8.11 -21.12 14.12
C MET A 1 6.57 -21.08 14.00
N VAL A 2 5.80 -21.35 15.07
CA VAL A 2 4.32 -21.37 15.01
C VAL A 2 3.69 -19.98 14.96
N LEU A 3 4.27 -18.99 15.65
CA LEU A 3 3.77 -17.60 15.65
C LEU A 3 3.80 -16.93 14.27
N CYS A 4 4.81 -17.21 13.46
CA CYS A 4 4.98 -16.58 12.15
C CYS A 4 3.92 -17.04 11.13
N LYS A 5 3.43 -18.29 11.25
CA LYS A 5 2.35 -18.80 10.40
C LYS A 5 0.99 -18.19 10.73
N HIS A 6 0.73 -17.85 11.99
CA HIS A 6 -0.53 -17.21 12.39
C HIS A 6 -0.62 -15.76 11.93
N VAL A 7 0.49 -15.02 11.95
CA VAL A 7 0.53 -13.63 11.47
C VAL A 7 0.36 -13.55 9.95
N LEU A 8 0.99 -14.47 9.20
CA LEU A 8 0.82 -14.55 7.75
C LEU A 8 -0.61 -14.91 7.32
N LYS A 9 -1.30 -15.77 8.08
CA LYS A 9 -2.69 -16.14 7.79
C LYS A 9 -3.68 -15.00 8.11
N SER A 10 -3.45 -14.28 9.20
CA SER A 10 -4.25 -13.10 9.57
C SER A 10 -4.10 -11.95 8.55
N ALA A 11 -2.90 -11.76 7.98
CA ALA A 11 -2.66 -10.78 6.92
C ALA A 11 -3.32 -11.15 5.58
N ALA A 12 -3.41 -12.45 5.26
CA ALA A 12 -4.08 -12.92 4.05
C ALA A 12 -5.61 -12.79 4.14
N ASP A 13 -6.19 -13.08 5.32
CA ASP A 13 -7.64 -12.99 5.54
C ASP A 13 -8.12 -11.52 5.56
N SER A 14 -7.30 -10.60 6.08
CA SER A 14 -7.59 -9.16 6.06
C SER A 14 -7.43 -8.53 4.66
N ALA A 15 -6.49 -9.00 3.84
CA ALA A 15 -6.40 -8.62 2.44
C ALA A 15 -7.58 -9.14 1.60
N PHE A 16 -8.13 -10.30 1.94
CA PHE A 16 -9.31 -10.87 1.26
C PHE A 16 -10.58 -10.07 1.56
N LEU A 17 -10.75 -9.58 2.79
CA LEU A 17 -11.89 -8.76 3.18
C LEU A 17 -11.85 -7.34 2.58
N LEU A 18 -10.66 -6.72 2.50
CA LEU A 18 -10.48 -5.43 1.81
C LEU A 18 -10.76 -5.55 0.30
N ARG A 19 -10.39 -6.67 -0.32
CA ARG A 19 -10.68 -6.89 -1.75
C ARG A 19 -12.17 -7.11 -2.03
N ARG A 20 -12.94 -7.61 -1.07
CA ARG A 20 -14.38 -7.90 -1.25
C ARG A 20 -15.27 -6.68 -0.99
N GLY A 21 -14.79 -5.68 -0.23
CA GLY A 21 -15.52 -4.45 0.07
C GLY A 21 -15.57 -3.40 -1.04
N LEU A 22 -14.70 -3.49 -2.06
CA LEU A 22 -14.56 -2.48 -3.12
C LEU A 22 -15.27 -2.83 -4.45
N TYR A 23 -15.97 -3.97 -4.53
CA TYR A 23 -16.68 -4.38 -5.75
C TYR A 23 -18.19 -4.54 -5.58
N SER A 24 -18.77 -4.13 -4.45
CA SER A 24 -20.23 -4.11 -4.30
C SER A 24 -20.81 -2.81 -4.88
N SER A 25 -20.66 -2.62 -6.19
CA SER A 25 -21.55 -1.72 -6.93
C SER A 25 -22.91 -2.38 -6.97
N SER A 26 -23.76 -2.00 -6.01
CA SER A 26 -25.19 -2.28 -6.04
C SER A 26 -25.77 -1.57 -7.26
N SER A 27 -25.79 -2.24 -8.41
CA SER A 27 -26.58 -1.81 -9.54
C SER A 27 -28.05 -1.96 -9.14
N VAL A 28 -28.63 -0.90 -8.58
CA VAL A 28 -30.07 -0.79 -8.41
C VAL A 28 -30.65 -0.80 -9.82
N SER A 29 -31.10 -1.99 -10.25
CA SER A 29 -31.79 -2.19 -11.51
C SER A 29 -33.16 -1.52 -11.40
N THR A 30 -33.23 -0.24 -11.77
CA THR A 30 -34.48 0.51 -11.98
C THR A 30 -35.08 0.25 -13.37
N ASN A 31 -34.59 -0.75 -14.10
CA ASN A 31 -35.01 -1.10 -15.46
C ASN A 31 -36.45 -1.65 -15.59
N GLY A 32 -37.24 -1.65 -14.51
CA GLY A 32 -38.61 -2.20 -14.51
C GLY A 32 -39.74 -1.20 -14.77
N VAL A 33 -39.50 0.11 -14.61
CA VAL A 33 -40.61 1.09 -14.56
C VAL A 33 -40.74 1.91 -15.85
N VAL A 34 -39.66 2.15 -16.58
CA VAL A 34 -39.67 3.06 -17.74
C VAL A 34 -40.12 2.37 -19.04
N THR A 35 -39.93 1.05 -19.15
CA THR A 35 -40.20 0.30 -20.40
C THR A 35 -41.69 0.12 -20.70
N ARG A 36 -42.57 0.29 -19.72
CA ARG A 36 -44.03 0.14 -19.92
C ARG A 36 -44.71 1.39 -20.49
N ALA A 37 -44.11 2.57 -20.36
CA ALA A 37 -44.69 3.81 -20.86
C ALA A 37 -44.43 4.01 -22.37
N SER A 38 -43.27 3.58 -22.86
CA SER A 38 -42.85 3.76 -24.25
C SER A 38 -43.53 2.80 -25.24
N GLU A 39 -44.05 1.65 -24.79
CA GLU A 39 -44.85 0.76 -25.64
C GLU A 39 -46.29 1.26 -25.87
N LEU A 40 -46.84 2.08 -24.96
CA LEU A 40 -48.21 2.58 -25.09
C LEU A 40 -48.34 3.71 -26.13
N VAL A 41 -47.25 4.43 -26.42
CA VAL A 41 -47.25 5.62 -27.30
C VAL A 41 -47.01 5.26 -28.78
N LYS A 42 -46.39 4.11 -29.08
CA LYS A 42 -46.08 3.70 -30.47
C LYS A 42 -47.30 3.29 -31.31
N SER A 43 -48.50 3.16 -30.71
CA SER A 43 -49.72 2.72 -31.41
C SER A 43 -50.63 3.86 -31.88
N GLY A 44 -50.31 5.11 -31.55
CA GLY A 44 -51.12 6.28 -31.93
C GLY A 44 -50.80 6.81 -33.33
N ARG A 45 -50.90 5.99 -34.39
CA ARG A 45 -51.04 6.57 -35.74
C ARG A 45 -52.32 7.38 -35.71
N ASN A 46 -52.17 8.70 -35.82
CA ASN A 46 -53.22 9.71 -35.85
C ASN A 46 -54.31 9.31 -36.87
N ARG A 47 -55.26 8.47 -36.45
CA ARG A 47 -56.45 8.14 -37.23
C ARG A 47 -57.44 9.24 -36.92
N ALA A 48 -57.30 10.36 -37.61
CA ALA A 48 -58.38 11.31 -37.70
C ALA A 48 -59.57 10.55 -38.30
N TYR A 49 -60.62 10.37 -37.51
CA TYR A 49 -61.91 9.92 -38.01
C TYR A 49 -62.68 11.20 -38.32
N PRO A 50 -62.64 11.72 -39.56
CA PRO A 50 -63.43 12.88 -39.91
C PRO A 50 -64.91 12.55 -39.67
N VAL A 51 -65.59 13.39 -38.91
CA VAL A 51 -67.03 13.30 -38.72
C VAL A 51 -67.67 13.63 -40.07
N ASP A 52 -68.34 12.65 -40.68
CA ASP A 52 -69.12 12.88 -41.89
C ASP A 52 -70.41 13.62 -41.52
N THR A 53 -70.35 14.94 -41.62
CA THR A 53 -71.45 15.85 -41.28
C THR A 53 -72.69 15.60 -42.12
N LEU A 54 -72.54 15.21 -43.38
CA LEU A 54 -73.68 14.95 -44.27
C LEU A 54 -74.40 13.65 -43.91
N ALA A 55 -73.65 12.58 -43.65
CA ALA A 55 -74.23 11.32 -43.20
C ALA A 55 -74.89 11.45 -41.82
N LEU A 56 -74.32 12.27 -40.92
CA LEU A 56 -74.86 12.51 -39.58
C LEU A 56 -76.20 13.28 -39.64
N VAL A 57 -76.28 14.36 -40.43
CA VAL A 57 -77.51 15.13 -40.63
C VAL A 57 -78.61 14.25 -41.22
N ARG A 58 -78.31 13.49 -42.29
CA ARG A 58 -79.29 12.58 -42.91
C ARG A 58 -79.74 11.44 -41.99
N GLY A 59 -78.86 10.96 -41.11
CA GLY A 59 -79.21 9.98 -40.09
C GLY A 59 -80.16 10.52 -39.02
N LEU A 60 -79.99 11.78 -38.62
CA LEU A 60 -80.87 12.46 -37.66
C LEU A 60 -82.24 12.78 -38.26
N GLU A 61 -82.27 13.25 -39.51
CA GLU A 61 -83.50 13.47 -40.27
C GLU A 61 -84.30 12.17 -40.44
N ALA A 62 -83.64 11.05 -40.76
CA ALA A 62 -84.28 9.73 -40.87
C ALA A 62 -84.90 9.23 -39.56
N LYS A 63 -84.53 9.83 -38.41
CA LYS A 63 -85.10 9.55 -37.08
C LYS A 63 -86.15 10.58 -36.64
N GLY A 64 -86.54 11.51 -37.52
CA GLY A 64 -87.60 12.48 -37.27
C GLY A 64 -87.14 13.80 -36.65
N VAL A 65 -85.83 14.09 -36.65
CA VAL A 65 -85.29 15.37 -36.19
C VAL A 65 -85.46 16.44 -37.29
N PRO A 66 -85.99 17.63 -37.00
CA PRO A 66 -86.07 18.73 -37.97
C PRO A 66 -84.69 19.15 -38.45
N THR A 67 -84.56 19.51 -39.73
CA THR A 67 -83.31 19.88 -40.42
C THR A 67 -82.46 20.88 -39.62
N ASP A 68 -83.08 21.97 -39.16
CA ASP A 68 -82.41 23.04 -38.40
C ASP A 68 -81.79 22.54 -37.09
N HIS A 69 -82.45 21.58 -36.41
CA HIS A 69 -81.94 20.99 -35.18
C HIS A 69 -80.86 19.93 -35.45
N ALA A 70 -80.99 19.18 -36.55
CA ALA A 70 -80.00 18.19 -36.97
C ALA A 70 -78.67 18.86 -37.37
N GLU A 71 -78.73 20.00 -38.06
CA GLU A 71 -77.55 20.82 -38.38
C GLU A 71 -76.90 21.41 -37.12
N ALA A 72 -77.70 21.96 -36.20
CA ALA A 72 -77.18 22.51 -34.94
C ALA A 72 -76.47 21.46 -34.07
N ILE A 73 -77.05 20.26 -33.94
CA ILE A 73 -76.44 19.13 -33.21
C ILE A 73 -75.15 18.67 -33.91
N THR A 74 -75.17 18.54 -35.24
CA THR A 74 -74.00 18.13 -36.02
C THR A 74 -72.87 19.15 -35.91
N SER A 75 -73.19 20.44 -35.94
CA SER A 75 -72.24 21.54 -35.75
C SER A 75 -71.59 21.49 -34.35
N ALA A 76 -72.38 21.30 -33.30
CA ALA A 76 -71.87 21.18 -31.93
C ALA A 76 -70.94 19.96 -31.77
N ILE A 77 -71.31 18.80 -32.34
CA ILE A 77 -70.48 17.58 -32.33
C ILE A 77 -69.17 17.80 -33.08
N THR A 78 -69.24 18.45 -34.25
CA THR A 78 -68.04 18.73 -35.07
C THR A 78 -67.11 19.73 -34.36
N GLY A 79 -67.65 20.75 -33.69
CA GLY A 79 -66.88 21.70 -32.87
C GLY A 79 -66.13 21.00 -31.74
N VAL A 80 -66.84 20.23 -30.90
CA VAL A 80 -66.21 19.46 -29.80
C VAL A 80 -65.19 18.45 -30.32
N SER A 81 -65.46 17.78 -31.44
CA SER A 81 -64.52 16.82 -32.05
C SER A 81 -63.25 17.51 -32.57
N THR A 82 -63.39 18.71 -33.14
CA THR A 82 -62.26 19.49 -33.66
C THR A 82 -61.40 20.01 -32.51
N ASP A 83 -62.02 20.56 -31.46
CA ASP A 83 -61.34 21.04 -30.26
C ASP A 83 -60.63 19.90 -29.52
N SER A 84 -61.26 18.73 -29.43
CA SER A 84 -60.65 17.54 -28.82
C SER A 84 -59.43 17.06 -29.64
N LEU A 85 -59.53 17.03 -30.96
CA LEU A 85 -58.43 16.63 -31.84
C LEU A 85 -57.25 17.61 -31.75
N GLU A 86 -57.51 18.92 -31.71
CA GLU A 86 -56.43 19.91 -31.56
C GLU A 86 -55.77 19.82 -30.19
N ASN A 87 -56.52 19.61 -29.12
CA ASN A 87 -55.96 19.40 -27.78
C ASN A 87 -55.11 18.12 -27.70
N VAL A 88 -55.54 17.02 -28.33
CA VAL A 88 -54.75 15.78 -28.43
C VAL A 88 -53.47 16.02 -29.23
N ASN A 89 -53.53 16.73 -30.36
CA ASN A 89 -52.36 17.07 -31.16
C ASN A 89 -51.38 17.98 -30.39
N GLN A 90 -51.88 18.96 -29.63
CA GLN A 90 -51.05 19.81 -28.77
C GLN A 90 -50.38 18.99 -27.66
N LEU A 91 -51.12 18.11 -27.00
CA LEU A 91 -50.57 17.19 -26.01
C LEU A 91 -49.51 16.27 -26.62
N GLN A 92 -49.74 15.76 -27.83
CA GLN A 92 -48.76 14.91 -28.50
C GLN A 92 -47.48 15.68 -28.83
N ARG A 93 -47.58 16.95 -29.28
CA ARG A 93 -46.41 17.81 -29.51
C ARG A 93 -45.63 18.10 -28.23
N THR A 94 -46.31 18.36 -27.11
CA THR A 94 -45.64 18.62 -25.82
C THR A 94 -44.98 17.36 -25.28
N VAL A 95 -45.60 16.18 -25.42
CA VAL A 95 -45.01 14.88 -25.09
C VAL A 95 -43.76 14.63 -25.93
N MET A 96 -43.82 14.77 -27.26
CA MET A 96 -42.64 14.60 -28.12
C MET A 96 -41.50 15.55 -27.74
N LEU A 97 -41.81 16.80 -27.39
CA LEU A 97 -40.81 17.79 -26.95
C LEU A 97 -40.21 17.43 -25.58
N GLN A 98 -41.00 16.87 -24.66
CA GLN A 98 -40.49 16.34 -23.39
C GLN A 98 -39.61 15.11 -23.60
N GLU A 99 -40.02 14.17 -24.45
CA GLU A 99 -39.22 12.99 -24.78
C GLU A 99 -37.87 13.37 -25.40
N ALA A 100 -37.84 14.36 -26.30
CA ALA A 100 -36.59 14.86 -26.88
C ALA A 100 -35.67 15.50 -25.83
N LYS A 101 -36.22 16.28 -24.89
CA LYS A 101 -35.46 16.85 -23.77
C LYS A 101 -34.91 15.77 -22.83
N LEU A 102 -35.72 14.76 -22.52
CA LEU A 102 -35.33 13.66 -21.64
C LEU A 102 -34.23 12.82 -22.30
N SER A 103 -34.36 12.51 -23.59
CA SER A 103 -33.32 11.81 -24.36
C SER A 103 -32.02 12.60 -24.43
N LYS A 104 -32.07 13.93 -24.62
CA LYS A 104 -30.87 14.78 -24.57
C LYS A 104 -30.21 14.76 -23.18
N PHE A 105 -31.01 14.88 -22.12
CA PHE A 105 -30.51 14.82 -20.74
C PHE A 105 -29.87 13.46 -20.43
N GLU A 106 -30.50 12.37 -20.84
CA GLU A 106 -29.95 11.02 -20.68
C GLU A 106 -28.59 10.88 -21.41
N ALA A 107 -28.48 11.40 -22.64
CA ALA A 107 -27.23 11.39 -23.39
C ALA A 107 -26.12 12.22 -22.70
N GLU A 108 -26.46 13.40 -22.16
CA GLU A 108 -25.51 14.23 -21.40
C GLU A 108 -25.04 13.52 -20.11
N VAL A 109 -25.97 12.91 -19.35
CA VAL A 109 -25.63 12.15 -18.13
C VAL A 109 -24.72 10.97 -18.46
N LYS A 110 -25.04 10.21 -19.51
CA LYS A 110 -24.24 9.07 -19.93
C LYS A 110 -22.84 9.50 -20.38
N SER A 111 -22.76 10.56 -21.17
CA SER A 111 -21.48 11.12 -21.63
C SER A 111 -20.64 11.61 -20.45
N LEU A 112 -21.23 12.30 -19.48
CA LEU A 112 -20.53 12.74 -18.27
C LEU A 112 -20.05 11.56 -17.44
N GLN A 113 -20.89 10.54 -17.26
CA GLN A 113 -20.54 9.34 -16.51
C GLN A 113 -19.36 8.61 -17.17
N GLU A 114 -19.39 8.38 -18.49
CA GLU A 114 -18.29 7.76 -19.23
C GLU A 114 -17.01 8.60 -19.13
N HIS A 115 -17.11 9.93 -19.26
CA HIS A 115 -15.97 10.82 -19.12
C HIS A 115 -15.36 10.77 -17.71
N HIS A 116 -16.18 10.90 -16.66
CA HIS A 116 -15.72 10.83 -15.28
C HIS A 116 -15.12 9.47 -14.95
N PHE A 117 -15.73 8.38 -15.43
CA PHE A 117 -15.20 7.03 -15.24
C PHE A 117 -13.85 6.85 -15.94
N SER A 118 -13.71 7.32 -17.17
CA SER A 118 -12.45 7.29 -17.92
C SER A 118 -11.34 8.08 -17.21
N MET A 119 -11.67 9.30 -16.75
CA MET A 119 -10.77 10.15 -15.97
C MET A 119 -10.31 9.45 -14.68
N LEU A 120 -11.24 8.92 -13.88
CA LEU A 120 -10.92 8.22 -12.64
C LEU A 120 -10.06 6.99 -12.89
N THR A 121 -10.42 6.18 -13.89
CA THR A 121 -9.66 4.97 -14.25
C THR A 121 -8.22 5.33 -14.61
N ARG A 122 -8.01 6.36 -15.44
CA ARG A 122 -6.68 6.85 -15.80
C ARG A 122 -5.88 7.34 -14.60
N GLU A 123 -6.49 8.06 -13.66
CA GLU A 123 -5.82 8.51 -12.44
C GLU A 123 -5.45 7.34 -11.53
N THR A 124 -6.34 6.35 -11.39
CA THR A 124 -6.05 5.14 -10.60
C THR A 124 -4.90 4.33 -11.19
N GLU A 125 -4.84 4.16 -12.52
CA GLU A 125 -3.72 3.49 -13.20
C GLU A 125 -2.40 4.26 -13.02
N LYS A 126 -2.44 5.59 -13.10
CA LYS A 126 -1.26 6.44 -12.87
C LYS A 126 -0.76 6.30 -11.43
N LEU A 127 -1.66 6.34 -10.44
CA LEU A 127 -1.30 6.16 -9.03
C LEU A 127 -0.73 4.76 -8.79
N GLN A 128 -1.33 3.73 -9.38
CA GLN A 128 -0.85 2.35 -9.28
C GLN A 128 0.58 2.23 -9.84
N SER A 129 0.85 2.82 -11.01
CA SER A 129 2.19 2.86 -11.60
C SER A 129 3.21 3.56 -10.70
N ILE A 130 2.84 4.68 -10.08
CA ILE A 130 3.73 5.40 -9.13
C ILE A 130 4.01 4.53 -7.90
N ILE A 131 3.00 3.86 -7.35
CA ILE A 131 3.17 2.95 -6.21
C ILE A 131 4.13 1.82 -6.56
N ASP A 132 3.99 1.22 -7.73
CA ASP A 132 4.86 0.12 -8.16
C ASP A 132 6.30 0.59 -8.39
N LYS A 133 6.48 1.80 -8.95
CA LYS A 133 7.79 2.44 -9.07
C LYS A 133 8.43 2.68 -7.70
N MET A 134 7.72 3.34 -6.78
CA MET A 134 8.22 3.59 -5.41
C MET A 134 8.54 2.29 -4.68
N ARG A 135 7.73 1.24 -4.84
CA ARG A 135 8.01 -0.09 -4.27
C ARG A 135 9.31 -0.68 -4.79
N SER A 136 9.58 -0.55 -6.09
CA SER A 136 10.83 -1.05 -6.69
C SER A 136 12.05 -0.28 -6.19
N GLU A 137 11.97 1.05 -6.11
CA GLU A 137 13.05 1.90 -5.61
C GLU A 137 13.35 1.63 -4.13
N LEU A 138 12.31 1.50 -3.29
CA LEU A 138 12.47 1.18 -1.87
C LEU A 138 13.11 -0.19 -1.65
N ARG A 139 12.73 -1.20 -2.43
CA ARG A 139 13.37 -2.52 -2.36
C ARG A 139 14.84 -2.45 -2.72
N TYR A 140 15.18 -1.71 -3.78
CA TYR A 140 16.56 -1.52 -4.20
C TYR A 140 17.40 -0.81 -3.11
N GLU A 141 16.91 0.28 -2.54
CA GLU A 141 17.62 0.98 -1.46
C GLU A 141 17.73 0.12 -0.19
N LEU A 142 16.70 -0.68 0.14
CA LEU A 142 16.76 -1.63 1.26
C LEU A 142 17.83 -2.70 1.03
N ASP A 143 17.87 -3.31 -0.15
CA ASP A 143 18.87 -4.33 -0.50
C ASP A 143 20.29 -3.74 -0.49
N LYS A 144 20.45 -2.52 -0.99
CA LYS A 144 21.70 -1.77 -0.96
C LYS A 144 22.17 -1.46 0.46
N VAL A 145 21.28 -0.97 1.33
CA VAL A 145 21.59 -0.71 2.74
C VAL A 145 21.90 -2.01 3.48
N ALA A 146 21.16 -3.08 3.24
CA ALA A 146 21.41 -4.39 3.84
C ALA A 146 22.76 -4.98 3.40
N ALA A 147 23.11 -4.88 2.12
CA ALA A 147 24.41 -5.28 1.60
C ALA A 147 25.55 -4.43 2.19
N GLY A 148 25.36 -3.11 2.26
CA GLY A 148 26.29 -2.18 2.88
C GLY A 148 26.55 -2.49 4.35
N SER A 149 25.50 -2.73 5.14
CA SER A 149 25.62 -3.09 6.55
C SER A 149 26.33 -4.44 6.75
N ARG A 150 26.04 -5.45 5.91
CA ARG A 150 26.76 -6.74 5.96
C ARG A 150 28.23 -6.58 5.63
N LEU A 151 28.58 -5.75 4.65
CA LEU A 151 29.96 -5.48 4.30
C LEU A 151 30.69 -4.77 5.45
N ASP A 152 30.08 -3.73 6.02
CA ASP A 152 30.64 -2.97 7.14
C ASP A 152 30.94 -3.87 8.35
N LEU A 153 29.98 -4.71 8.75
CA LEU A 153 30.18 -5.70 9.81
C LEU A 153 31.31 -6.69 9.51
N ASN A 154 31.44 -7.12 8.25
CA ASN A 154 32.50 -8.05 7.87
C ASN A 154 33.88 -7.38 7.89
N LEU A 155 33.97 -6.12 7.46
CA LEU A 155 35.21 -5.34 7.53
C LEU A 155 35.61 -5.07 8.97
N GLU A 156 34.67 -4.65 9.81
CA GLU A 156 34.91 -4.40 11.22
C GLU A 156 35.29 -5.68 11.98
N LYS A 157 34.66 -6.81 11.64
CA LYS A 157 35.05 -8.13 12.16
C LYS A 157 36.47 -8.52 11.72
N GLY A 158 36.86 -8.20 10.49
CA GLY A 158 38.21 -8.37 9.98
C GLY A 158 39.22 -7.56 10.80
N ARG A 159 38.94 -6.25 10.95
CA ARG A 159 39.77 -5.32 11.74
C ARG A 159 39.94 -5.77 13.19
N MET A 160 38.86 -6.15 13.85
CA MET A 160 38.91 -6.67 15.23
C MET A 160 39.76 -7.93 15.33
N ARG A 161 39.71 -8.83 14.34
CA ARG A 161 40.53 -10.05 14.34
C ARG A 161 42.01 -9.72 14.20
N ASP A 162 42.35 -8.77 13.34
CA ASP A 162 43.74 -8.36 13.12
C ASP A 162 44.30 -7.64 14.36
N GLU A 163 43.52 -6.77 15.00
CA GLU A 163 43.87 -6.13 16.27
C GLU A 163 44.04 -7.14 17.41
N PHE A 164 43.13 -8.12 17.51
CA PHE A 164 43.25 -9.20 18.48
C PHE A 164 44.51 -10.04 18.25
N SER A 165 44.82 -10.38 16.99
CA SER A 165 46.05 -11.10 16.64
C SER A 165 47.30 -10.29 17.00
N ASN A 166 47.28 -8.97 16.77
CA ASN A 166 48.41 -8.10 17.13
C ASN A 166 48.61 -8.04 18.65
N GLN A 167 47.54 -7.83 19.42
CA GLN A 167 47.60 -7.84 20.89
C GLN A 167 48.09 -9.17 21.46
N ASN A 168 47.65 -10.29 20.86
CA ASN A 168 48.12 -11.62 21.26
C ASN A 168 49.62 -11.80 20.98
N ALA A 169 50.12 -11.30 19.84
CA ALA A 169 51.55 -11.33 19.50
C ALA A 169 52.38 -10.44 20.44
N GLU A 170 51.89 -9.24 20.76
CA GLU A 170 52.53 -8.33 21.72
C GLU A 170 52.59 -8.96 23.12
N THR A 171 51.48 -9.57 23.56
CA THR A 171 51.40 -10.28 24.84
C THR A 171 52.42 -11.42 24.90
N ALA A 172 52.48 -12.27 23.86
CA ALA A 172 53.46 -13.35 23.80
C ALA A 172 54.92 -12.84 23.81
N ASN A 173 55.19 -11.74 23.11
CA ASN A 173 56.52 -11.10 23.13
C ASN A 173 56.87 -10.60 24.54
N LEU A 174 55.92 -9.94 25.22
CA LEU A 174 56.14 -9.43 26.57
C LEU A 174 56.31 -10.55 27.60
N THR A 175 55.54 -11.63 27.50
CA THR A 175 55.73 -12.86 28.30
C THR A 175 57.12 -13.44 28.09
N ASN A 176 57.57 -13.56 26.84
CA ASN A 176 58.92 -14.06 26.54
C ASN A 176 60.03 -13.14 27.10
N LYS A 177 59.83 -11.81 27.11
CA LYS A 177 60.76 -10.87 27.74
C LYS A 177 60.79 -11.04 29.25
N LEU A 178 59.63 -11.15 29.89
CA LEU A 178 59.53 -11.38 31.33
C LEU A 178 60.23 -12.69 31.74
N ASP A 179 60.03 -13.77 30.98
CA ASP A 179 60.70 -15.05 31.26
C ASP A 179 62.23 -14.93 31.19
N ARG A 180 62.76 -14.16 30.21
CA ARG A 180 64.20 -13.89 30.11
C ARG A 180 64.71 -13.07 31.30
N GLU A 181 63.99 -12.03 31.70
CA GLU A 181 64.35 -11.21 32.87
C GLU A 181 64.31 -12.04 34.16
N ILE A 182 63.32 -12.90 34.32
CA ILE A 182 63.23 -13.84 35.46
C ILE A 182 64.45 -14.77 35.49
N GLN A 183 64.85 -15.33 34.35
CA GLN A 183 66.04 -16.18 34.26
C GLN A 183 67.33 -15.41 34.59
N ALA A 184 67.46 -14.17 34.07
CA ALA A 184 68.60 -13.32 34.36
C ALA A 184 68.70 -12.97 35.85
N VAL A 185 67.60 -12.56 36.48
CA VAL A 185 67.54 -12.25 37.91
C VAL A 185 67.86 -13.49 38.75
N LYS A 186 67.31 -14.66 38.39
CA LYS A 186 67.65 -15.93 39.07
C LYS A 186 69.14 -16.23 39.01
N ALA A 187 69.78 -16.03 37.86
CA ALA A 187 71.22 -16.23 37.72
C ALA A 187 72.03 -15.26 38.59
N LEU A 188 71.64 -13.98 38.65
CA LEU A 188 72.29 -12.98 39.52
C LEU A 188 72.15 -13.34 41.00
N VAL A 189 70.97 -13.79 41.44
CA VAL A 189 70.75 -14.26 42.82
C VAL A 189 71.61 -15.47 43.14
N GLU A 190 71.71 -16.44 42.21
CA GLU A 190 72.52 -17.63 42.40
C GLU A 190 74.01 -17.28 42.49
N MET A 191 74.52 -16.36 41.65
CA MET A 191 75.89 -15.84 41.76
C MET A 191 76.11 -15.10 43.10
N GLY A 192 75.20 -14.22 43.49
CA GLY A 192 75.29 -13.47 44.75
C GLY A 192 75.32 -14.39 45.97
N LYS A 193 74.61 -15.52 45.94
CA LYS A 193 74.69 -16.55 46.99
C LYS A 193 76.12 -17.08 47.15
N TYR A 194 76.80 -17.41 46.05
CA TYR A 194 78.18 -17.89 46.09
C TYR A 194 79.16 -16.80 46.56
N GLU A 195 78.93 -15.54 46.20
CA GLU A 195 79.75 -14.42 46.68
C GLU A 195 79.66 -14.22 48.19
N VAL A 196 78.44 -14.28 48.76
CA VAL A 196 78.24 -14.19 50.21
C VAL A 196 78.92 -15.35 50.93
N ILE A 197 78.74 -16.58 50.45
CA ILE A 197 79.41 -17.76 51.03
C ILE A 197 80.93 -17.59 51.02
N LYS A 198 81.50 -17.12 49.90
CA LYS A 198 82.93 -16.86 49.77
C LYS A 198 83.42 -15.81 50.78
N TYR A 199 82.66 -14.74 50.98
CA TYR A 199 82.99 -13.70 51.96
C TYR A 199 82.96 -14.24 53.40
N CYS A 200 81.93 -15.00 53.78
CA CYS A 200 81.84 -15.63 55.10
C CYS A 200 83.02 -16.56 55.41
N ILE A 201 83.44 -17.37 54.44
CA ILE A 201 84.62 -18.24 54.61
C ILE A 201 85.88 -17.39 54.83
N GLY A 202 86.06 -16.34 54.02
CA GLY A 202 87.21 -15.43 54.14
C GLY A 202 87.31 -14.77 55.50
N THR A 203 86.19 -14.31 56.08
CA THR A 203 86.16 -13.67 57.40
C THR A 203 86.36 -14.65 58.55
N LEU A 204 85.78 -15.85 58.48
CA LEU A 204 86.02 -16.90 59.48
C LEU A 204 87.51 -17.29 59.52
N VAL A 205 88.14 -17.45 58.36
CA VAL A 205 89.57 -17.78 58.27
C VAL A 205 90.45 -16.65 58.77
N SER A 206 90.13 -15.38 58.45
CA SER A 206 90.92 -14.23 58.91
C SER A 206 90.83 -14.06 60.43
N MET A 207 89.64 -14.18 61.02
CA MET A 207 89.47 -14.16 62.49
C MET A 207 90.26 -15.30 63.16
N THR A 208 90.22 -16.51 62.60
CA THR A 208 90.98 -17.66 63.11
C THR A 208 92.49 -17.41 63.04
N ALA A 209 92.98 -16.87 61.92
CA ALA A 209 94.39 -16.54 61.74
C ALA A 209 94.87 -15.47 62.74
N VAL A 210 94.07 -14.42 62.96
CA VAL A 210 94.34 -13.39 63.96
C VAL A 210 94.37 -13.99 65.37
N GLY A 211 93.40 -14.84 65.72
CA GLY A 211 93.36 -15.53 67.01
C GLY A 211 94.60 -16.40 67.27
N ILE A 212 95.03 -17.19 66.28
CA ILE A 212 96.27 -17.99 66.37
C ILE A 212 97.50 -17.10 66.52
N ALA A 213 97.57 -15.98 65.78
CA ALA A 213 98.69 -15.04 65.88
C ALA A 213 98.81 -14.42 67.28
N VAL A 214 97.70 -14.03 67.89
CA VAL A 214 97.67 -13.51 69.27
C VAL A 214 98.09 -14.58 70.29
N LEU A 215 97.57 -15.80 70.17
CA LEU A 215 97.97 -16.91 71.06
C LEU A 215 99.46 -17.21 70.98
N ARG A 216 100.07 -17.13 69.79
CA ARG A 216 101.52 -17.27 69.63
C ARG A 216 102.31 -16.17 70.34
N ILE A 217 101.83 -14.92 70.32
CA ILE A 217 102.49 -13.81 71.02
C ILE A 217 102.38 -13.96 72.55
N ILE A 218 101.27 -14.49 73.07
CA ILE A 218 101.06 -14.66 74.51
C ILE A 218 101.83 -15.87 75.08
N MET A 219 101.95 -16.95 74.31
CA MET A 219 102.61 -18.20 74.75
C MET A 219 104.13 -18.18 74.56
N ASN A 220 104.69 -17.10 74.01
CA ASN A 220 106.12 -16.90 73.77
C ASN A 220 106.66 -15.75 74.63
#